data_AF-A0AAJ0B9V6-F1
#
_entry.id   AF-A0AAJ0B9V6-F1
#
_cell.length_a   1.000
_cell.length_b   1.000
_cell.length_c   1.000
_cell.angle_alpha   90.00
_cell.angle_beta   90.00
_cell.angle_gamma   90.00
#
_symmetry.space_group_name_H-M   'P 1'
#
loop_
_entity.id
_entity.type
_entity.pdbx_description
1 polymer ?
#
loop_
_entity_poly.entity_id
_entity_poly.type
_entity_poly.pdbx_seq_one_letter_code
_entity_poly.pdbx_strand_id
1 'polypeptide(L)'
;MSVLWLFLPSSWDLGNVRAILALLINFLSVIGVWVVAYSAWKVAALKTVRRHKPSTRLLSLYSPTGLGDVLDIVPLLRPNMGVALLAQILVPAFLIAVLSGVAIASAVIARYSTRLGLNIQQTPVSGILANNNHSGIGNALVKWNATIDRFNSAGFPLNQLADFLPDTRVDWRYAESEWNSSWTASCKWTDRTPVTLYATGNTSNTGHLFSEIQGLREIFPPEILVEGYTERYIAVGPFYNDIILDNLIFVSIQTDPDKAYDETTQQRSNYLPFHFTVAAVHVKDAPANFSQGSGASWGTGPIGGAWYTMASCDLERVASRTPDKLDEETEIHIAYPWAWDYATTNIAFGTFYEAALTEQSFNGQPVYHPSGPDLFRFYQAYLATKDTQNLARVDRVLSVAVPTSELSVPMLVVFLVYLLALAGVAFWFVVVTRLPGGSVVPRTKVDWMAQLVAGERSLGGDELGGRARGRGGLWSALRRARFVTVESPGGGVYGTVRMGSGGSGGTFRVEEHGGNQKRAEVVEVRDM
;
A
#
# COMPACT_ATOMS: atom_id res chain seq x y z
N MET A 1 -4.24 22.72 -4.05
CA MET A 1 -3.19 22.75 -3.01
C MET A 1 -2.71 21.33 -2.81
N SER A 2 -1.58 20.99 -3.43
CA SER A 2 -0.94 19.68 -3.30
C SER A 2 -0.58 19.43 -1.83
N VAL A 3 -1.10 18.35 -1.28
CA VAL A 3 -0.81 17.89 0.09
C VAL A 3 0.70 17.65 0.18
N LEU A 4 1.39 18.31 1.12
CA LEU A 4 2.85 18.24 1.25
C LEU A 4 3.29 16.84 1.75
N TRP A 5 3.69 15.99 0.81
CA TRP A 5 4.38 14.73 1.07
C TRP A 5 5.80 14.79 0.52
N LEU A 6 6.75 14.22 1.26
CA LEU A 6 8.15 14.13 0.88
C LEU A 6 8.45 12.70 0.44
N PHE A 7 8.92 12.55 -0.81
CA PHE A 7 9.35 11.26 -1.34
C PHE A 7 10.69 10.87 -0.69
N LEU A 8 10.72 9.71 -0.05
CA LEU A 8 11.96 9.12 0.44
C LEU A 8 12.65 8.32 -0.67
N PRO A 9 13.96 8.04 -0.54
CA PRO A 9 14.69 7.22 -1.51
C PRO A 9 14.03 5.84 -1.68
N SER A 10 14.02 5.31 -2.90
CA SER A 10 13.39 4.02 -3.24
C SER A 10 13.99 2.82 -2.49
N SER A 11 15.18 2.96 -1.91
CA SER A 11 15.79 1.93 -1.05
C SER A 11 15.10 1.78 0.31
N TRP A 12 14.23 2.72 0.69
CA TRP A 12 13.50 2.68 1.95
C TRP A 12 12.14 2.04 1.75
N ASP A 13 12.00 0.80 2.21
CA ASP A 13 10.70 0.15 2.26
C ASP A 13 9.75 0.84 3.26
N LEU A 14 8.47 0.92 2.92
CA LEU A 14 7.44 1.56 3.75
C LEU A 14 7.36 0.90 5.14
N GLY A 15 7.58 -0.41 5.22
CA GLY A 15 7.67 -1.13 6.50
C GLY A 15 8.80 -0.61 7.39
N ASN A 16 9.99 -0.48 6.82
CA ASN A 16 11.18 0.02 7.53
C ASN A 16 11.01 1.48 7.96
N VAL A 17 10.46 2.33 7.08
CA VAL A 17 10.20 3.75 7.40
C VAL A 17 9.25 3.86 8.59
N ARG A 18 8.16 3.07 8.59
CA ARG A 18 7.19 3.04 9.70
C ARG A 18 7.81 2.58 11.01
N ALA A 19 8.65 1.54 10.96
CA ALA A 19 9.33 1.02 12.14
C ALA A 19 10.31 2.05 12.72
N ILE A 20 11.16 2.66 11.88
CA ILE A 20 12.12 3.69 12.29
C ILE A 20 11.38 4.90 12.86
N LEU A 21 10.31 5.36 12.21
CA LEU A 21 9.54 6.50 12.68
C LEU A 21 8.87 6.23 14.03
N ALA A 22 8.27 5.05 14.23
CA ALA A 22 7.69 4.66 15.51
C ALA A 22 8.75 4.59 16.62
N LEU A 23 9.94 4.05 16.31
CA LEU A 23 11.07 4.02 17.24
C LEU A 23 11.52 5.44 17.63
N LEU A 24 11.63 6.35 16.67
CA LEU A 24 11.97 7.76 16.92
C LEU A 24 10.93 8.44 17.81
N ILE A 25 9.62 8.23 17.56
CA ILE A 25 8.55 8.75 18.44
C ILE A 25 8.75 8.24 19.87
N ASN A 26 8.97 6.94 20.04
CA ASN A 26 9.15 6.34 21.36
C ASN A 26 10.37 6.91 22.09
N PHE A 27 11.52 6.97 21.40
CA PHE A 27 12.75 7.51 21.96
C PHE A 27 12.58 8.98 22.38
N LEU A 28 11.94 9.79 21.54
CA LEU A 28 11.67 11.20 21.83
C LEU A 28 10.67 11.39 22.97
N SER A 29 9.62 10.57 23.05
CA SER A 29 8.71 10.55 24.20
C SER A 29 9.43 10.21 25.50
N VAL A 30 10.36 9.25 25.49
CA VAL A 30 11.17 8.89 26.68
C VAL A 30 12.04 10.06 27.12
N ILE A 31 12.73 10.72 26.19
CA ILE A 31 13.50 11.93 26.47
C ILE A 31 12.58 13.03 27.02
N GLY A 32 11.41 13.22 26.43
CA GLY A 32 10.45 14.21 26.88
C GLY A 32 9.96 13.97 28.31
N VAL A 33 9.62 12.73 28.65
CA VAL A 33 9.25 12.34 30.01
C VAL A 33 10.39 12.64 30.99
N TRP A 34 11.63 12.32 30.62
CA TRP A 34 12.80 12.63 31.43
C TRP A 34 12.99 14.15 31.64
N VAL A 35 12.89 14.97 30.59
CA VAL A 35 13.01 16.43 30.67
C VAL A 35 11.91 17.02 31.57
N VAL A 36 10.67 16.56 31.42
CA VAL A 36 9.53 17.00 32.25
C VAL A 36 9.75 16.61 33.70
N ALA A 37 10.09 15.35 33.99
CA ALA A 37 10.33 14.87 35.35
C ALA A 37 11.49 15.62 36.02
N TYR A 38 12.60 15.81 35.29
CA TYR A 38 13.78 16.53 35.78
C TYR A 38 13.47 18.00 36.05
N SER A 39 12.74 18.67 35.15
CA SER A 39 12.34 20.06 35.33
C SER A 39 11.42 20.23 36.55
N ALA A 40 10.44 19.34 36.73
CA ALA A 40 9.53 19.36 37.88
C ALA A 40 10.29 19.16 39.21
N TRP A 41 11.19 18.17 39.26
CA TRP A 41 12.07 17.95 40.40
C TRP A 41 12.92 19.19 40.69
N LYS A 42 13.52 19.80 39.67
CA LYS A 42 14.39 20.95 39.83
C LYS A 42 13.66 22.19 40.32
N VAL A 43 12.44 22.43 39.84
CA VAL A 43 11.56 23.51 40.34
C VAL A 43 11.23 23.29 41.82
N ALA A 44 10.87 22.05 42.21
CA ALA A 44 10.60 21.72 43.60
C ALA A 44 11.84 21.92 44.49
N ALA A 45 13.00 21.44 44.05
CA ALA A 45 14.27 21.63 44.72
C ALA A 45 14.61 23.12 44.93
N LEU A 46 14.50 23.95 43.89
CA LEU A 46 14.74 25.39 44.00
C LEU A 46 13.80 26.08 44.99
N LYS A 47 12.52 25.67 45.03
CA LYS A 47 11.56 26.21 46.00
C LYS A 47 11.92 25.87 47.44
N THR A 48 12.38 24.64 47.70
CA THR A 48 12.80 24.24 49.05
C THR A 48 14.06 24.98 49.50
N VAL A 49 15.08 25.05 48.64
CA VAL A 49 16.33 25.76 48.94
C VAL A 49 16.06 27.23 49.20
N ARG A 50 15.25 27.91 48.38
CA ARG A 50 14.97 29.35 48.54
C ARG A 50 14.12 29.70 49.76
N ARG A 51 13.25 28.79 50.23
CA ARG A 51 12.30 29.11 51.30
C ARG A 51 12.83 28.89 52.71
N HIS A 52 13.95 28.18 52.90
CA HIS A 52 14.61 27.91 54.22
C HIS A 52 13.64 27.51 55.35
N LYS A 53 12.43 27.02 55.04
CA LYS A 53 11.38 26.71 56.00
C LYS A 53 11.25 25.19 56.14
N PRO A 54 11.26 24.63 57.37
CA PRO A 54 11.17 23.19 57.62
C PRO A 54 9.79 22.58 57.31
N SER A 55 8.76 23.37 56.96
CA SER A 55 7.38 22.89 56.73
C SER A 55 6.98 22.80 55.26
N THR A 56 7.89 22.41 54.37
CA THR A 56 7.54 22.13 52.97
C THR A 56 6.65 20.89 52.89
N ARG A 57 5.39 21.07 52.44
CA ARG A 57 4.45 19.95 52.28
C ARG A 57 5.04 18.89 51.35
N LEU A 58 5.00 17.63 51.77
CA LEU A 58 5.58 16.47 51.08
C LEU A 58 5.11 16.35 49.62
N LEU A 59 3.85 16.71 49.36
CA LEU A 59 3.27 16.73 48.01
C LEU A 59 3.93 17.74 47.06
N SER A 60 4.51 18.82 47.57
CA SER A 60 5.17 19.86 46.75
C SER A 60 6.52 19.41 46.17
N LEU A 61 7.02 18.27 46.66
CA LEU A 61 8.27 17.62 46.24
C LEU A 61 8.01 16.45 45.28
N TYR A 62 6.75 16.14 45.01
CA TYR A 62 6.41 15.06 44.10
C TYR A 62 6.77 15.42 42.66
N SER A 63 7.55 14.55 42.01
CA SER A 63 7.82 14.61 40.58
C SER A 63 7.38 13.29 39.94
N PRO A 64 6.34 13.28 39.09
CA PRO A 64 5.98 12.07 38.35
C PRO A 64 7.12 11.71 37.38
N THR A 65 7.46 10.42 37.32
CA THR A 65 8.53 9.87 36.47
C THR A 65 8.02 8.91 35.40
N GLY A 66 6.74 8.53 35.45
CA GLY A 66 6.10 7.67 34.46
C GLY A 66 4.58 7.68 34.61
N LEU A 67 3.89 6.91 33.77
CA LEU A 67 2.42 6.86 33.76
C LEU A 67 1.83 6.26 35.06
N GLY A 68 2.50 5.26 35.65
CA GLY A 68 2.08 4.66 36.93
C GLY A 68 2.00 5.71 38.05
N ASP A 69 3.06 6.53 38.19
CA ASP A 69 3.11 7.67 39.11
C ASP A 69 1.96 8.67 38.89
N VAL A 70 1.49 8.83 37.65
CA VAL A 70 0.37 9.73 37.34
C VAL A 70 -0.95 9.13 37.80
N LEU A 71 -1.17 7.83 37.58
CA LEU A 71 -2.37 7.14 38.03
C LEU A 71 -2.47 7.09 39.56
N ASP A 72 -1.35 6.87 40.24
CA ASP A 72 -1.28 6.79 41.70
C ASP A 72 -1.59 8.13 42.38
N ILE A 73 -1.31 9.27 41.71
CA ILE A 73 -1.54 10.59 42.31
C ILE A 73 -2.96 11.10 42.16
N VAL A 74 -3.71 10.66 41.14
CA VAL A 74 -5.10 11.09 40.90
C VAL A 74 -6.00 10.96 42.15
N PRO A 75 -6.04 9.82 42.88
CA PRO A 75 -6.88 9.70 44.07
C PRO A 75 -6.40 10.55 45.26
N LEU A 76 -5.14 10.99 45.25
CA LEU A 76 -4.56 11.83 46.30
C LEU A 76 -4.88 13.32 46.10
N LEU A 77 -5.38 13.72 44.93
CA LEU A 77 -5.75 15.09 44.64
C LEU A 77 -7.06 15.45 45.35
N ARG A 78 -6.98 16.33 46.35
CA ARG A 78 -8.16 16.87 47.04
C ARG A 78 -8.52 18.25 46.46
N PRO A 79 -9.81 18.58 46.30
CA PRO A 79 -10.25 19.88 45.78
C PRO A 79 -9.80 21.07 46.66
N ASN A 80 -9.50 20.83 47.94
CA ASN A 80 -9.04 21.85 48.87
C ASN A 80 -7.53 22.15 48.78
N MET A 81 -6.82 21.59 47.79
CA MET A 81 -5.43 21.94 47.53
C MET A 81 -5.33 23.30 46.85
N GLY A 82 -4.41 24.16 47.30
CA GLY A 82 -4.19 25.46 46.68
C GLY A 82 -3.80 25.33 45.20
N VAL A 83 -4.36 26.19 44.35
CA VAL A 83 -4.25 26.14 42.88
C VAL A 83 -2.79 26.03 42.39
N ALA A 84 -1.86 26.73 43.03
CA ALA A 84 -0.44 26.68 42.67
C ALA A 84 0.23 25.31 42.90
N LEU A 85 -0.18 24.60 43.96
CA LEU A 85 0.29 23.24 44.25
C LEU A 85 -0.35 22.24 43.28
N LEU A 86 -1.65 22.42 43.02
CA LEU A 86 -2.40 21.60 42.08
C LEU A 86 -1.79 21.70 40.67
N ALA A 87 -1.53 22.91 40.18
CA ALA A 87 -0.90 23.15 38.89
C ALA A 87 0.52 22.57 38.80
N GLN A 88 1.31 22.68 39.88
CA GLN A 88 2.67 22.12 39.91
C GLN A 88 2.69 20.60 39.75
N ILE A 89 1.64 19.90 40.17
CA ILE A 89 1.53 18.44 40.07
C ILE A 89 0.83 18.03 38.78
N LEU A 90 -0.30 18.67 38.46
CA LEU A 90 -1.14 18.32 37.31
C LEU A 90 -0.46 18.61 35.98
N VAL A 91 0.30 19.70 35.84
CA VAL A 91 0.94 20.04 34.55
C VAL A 91 1.99 18.99 34.15
N PRO A 92 2.97 18.63 34.99
CA PRO A 92 3.90 17.54 34.67
C PRO A 92 3.20 16.19 34.49
N ALA A 93 2.19 15.89 35.31
CA ALA A 93 1.43 14.65 35.21
C ALA A 93 0.69 14.53 33.87
N PHE A 94 0.01 15.60 33.44
CA PHE A 94 -0.66 15.68 32.14
C PHE A 94 0.33 15.52 30.99
N LEU A 95 1.46 16.24 31.02
CA LEU A 95 2.48 16.13 29.97
C LEU A 95 3.05 14.71 29.87
N ILE A 96 3.35 14.05 30.99
CA ILE A 96 3.83 12.66 31.01
C ILE A 96 2.76 11.70 30.49
N ALA A 97 1.48 11.90 30.84
CA ALA A 97 0.39 11.09 30.33
C ALA A 97 0.24 11.22 28.80
N VAL A 98 0.31 12.45 28.27
CA VAL A 98 0.27 12.71 26.82
C VAL A 98 1.47 12.06 26.13
N LEU A 99 2.69 12.26 26.62
CA LEU A 99 3.90 11.68 26.02
C LEU A 99 3.89 10.14 26.04
N SER A 100 3.39 9.55 27.13
CA SER A 100 3.21 8.10 27.25
C SER A 100 2.15 7.60 26.27
N GLY A 101 1.03 8.32 26.12
CA GLY A 101 0.00 8.01 25.12
C GLY A 101 0.51 8.10 23.69
N VAL A 102 1.31 9.12 23.37
CA VAL A 102 1.97 9.27 22.06
C VAL A 102 2.97 8.14 21.80
N ALA A 103 3.70 7.68 22.82
CA ALA A 103 4.59 6.52 22.68
C ALA A 103 3.79 5.24 22.38
N ILE A 104 2.70 4.99 23.10
CA ILE A 104 1.81 3.84 22.83
C ILE A 104 1.22 3.92 21.42
N ALA A 105 0.81 5.12 20.99
CA ALA A 105 0.24 5.37 19.66
C ALA A 105 1.30 5.50 18.55
N SER A 106 2.60 5.34 18.84
CA SER A 106 3.70 5.60 17.90
C SER A 106 3.56 4.87 16.58
N ALA A 107 3.17 3.58 16.60
CA ALA A 107 2.95 2.79 15.40
C ALA A 107 1.77 3.31 14.55
N VAL A 108 0.70 3.75 15.20
CA VAL A 108 -0.49 4.32 14.53
C VAL A 108 -0.13 5.66 13.90
N ILE A 109 0.56 6.53 14.64
CA ILE A 109 1.05 7.81 14.14
C ILE A 109 1.99 7.59 12.95
N ALA A 110 2.92 6.64 13.05
CA ALA A 110 3.85 6.30 11.96
C ALA A 110 3.10 5.81 10.70
N ARG A 111 2.03 5.02 10.88
CA ARG A 111 1.18 4.56 9.77
C ARG A 111 0.45 5.71 9.07
N TYR A 112 -0.08 6.70 9.81
CA TYR A 112 -0.81 7.82 9.22
C TYR A 112 0.10 8.91 8.66
N SER A 113 1.34 9.00 9.16
CA SER A 113 2.35 9.93 8.66
C SER A 113 3.15 9.39 7.48
N THR A 114 2.91 8.13 7.06
CA THR A 114 3.59 7.50 5.93
C THR A 114 2.61 6.82 4.99
N ARG A 115 2.84 6.92 3.69
CA ARG A 115 2.04 6.19 2.69
C ARG A 115 2.90 5.67 1.55
N LEU A 116 2.33 4.74 0.80
CA LEU A 116 2.91 4.33 -0.47
C LEU A 116 2.62 5.42 -1.50
N GLY A 117 3.69 5.99 -2.04
CA GLY A 117 3.67 6.88 -3.19
C GLY A 117 4.17 6.16 -4.43
N LEU A 118 3.86 6.73 -5.59
CA LEU A 118 4.43 6.33 -6.86
C LEU A 118 5.29 7.48 -7.36
N ASN A 119 6.58 7.23 -7.48
CA ASN A 119 7.49 8.18 -8.09
C ASN A 119 7.79 7.72 -9.51
N ILE A 120 7.48 8.55 -10.49
CA ILE A 120 7.76 8.27 -11.89
C ILE A 120 9.18 8.74 -12.17
N GLN A 121 10.08 7.80 -12.44
CA GLN A 121 11.49 8.08 -12.72
C GLN A 121 11.87 7.54 -14.09
N GLN A 122 12.66 8.30 -14.83
CA GLN A 122 13.23 7.84 -16.09
C GLN A 122 14.35 6.83 -15.80
N THR A 123 14.13 5.59 -16.21
CA THR A 123 15.02 4.46 -15.96
C THR A 123 15.32 3.75 -17.28
N PRO A 124 16.55 3.27 -17.54
CA PRO A 124 16.79 2.38 -18.67
C PRO A 124 16.00 1.08 -18.46
N VAL A 125 15.05 0.82 -19.36
CA VAL A 125 14.23 -0.39 -19.38
C VAL A 125 14.61 -1.21 -20.60
N SER A 126 14.92 -2.47 -20.35
CA SER A 126 15.16 -3.43 -21.43
C SER A 126 13.84 -3.80 -22.09
N GLY A 127 13.85 -3.89 -23.41
CA GLY A 127 12.72 -4.37 -24.18
C GLY A 127 13.19 -4.95 -25.50
N ILE A 128 12.24 -5.23 -26.37
CA ILE A 128 12.49 -5.89 -27.65
C ILE A 128 11.94 -5.01 -28.76
N LEU A 129 12.75 -4.74 -29.78
CA LEU A 129 12.29 -4.06 -30.98
C LEU A 129 11.35 -4.96 -31.78
N ALA A 130 10.36 -4.34 -32.43
CA ALA A 130 9.57 -5.00 -33.44
C ALA A 130 10.48 -5.59 -34.53
N ASN A 131 9.98 -6.62 -35.18
CA ASN A 131 10.64 -7.26 -36.29
C ASN A 131 9.58 -7.88 -37.21
N ASN A 132 9.72 -7.66 -38.50
CA ASN A 132 8.76 -8.10 -39.50
C ASN A 132 8.92 -9.57 -39.93
N ASN A 133 9.88 -10.34 -39.41
CA ASN A 133 10.20 -11.71 -39.86
C ASN A 133 9.18 -12.80 -39.43
N HIS A 134 8.16 -12.46 -38.65
CA HIS A 134 7.20 -13.44 -38.15
C HIS A 134 5.83 -13.23 -38.77
N SER A 135 5.23 -14.29 -39.32
CA SER A 135 3.89 -14.26 -39.90
C SER A 135 2.78 -14.08 -38.85
N GLY A 136 2.91 -14.77 -37.72
CA GLY A 136 1.90 -14.89 -36.68
C GLY A 136 2.46 -15.44 -35.38
N ILE A 137 1.62 -15.48 -34.36
CA ILE A 137 1.88 -16.19 -33.10
C ILE A 137 0.59 -16.86 -32.65
N GLY A 138 0.64 -18.17 -32.36
CA GLY A 138 -0.51 -18.92 -31.84
C GLY A 138 -0.32 -19.27 -30.37
N ASN A 139 -1.41 -19.55 -29.65
CA ASN A 139 -1.42 -20.12 -28.29
C ASN A 139 -0.58 -19.34 -27.24
N ALA A 140 -0.43 -18.02 -27.41
CA ALA A 140 0.38 -17.18 -26.53
C ALA A 140 -0.45 -16.45 -25.45
N LEU A 141 -1.48 -17.10 -24.91
CA LEU A 141 -2.48 -16.52 -24.01
C LEU A 141 -1.89 -15.70 -22.86
N VAL A 142 -0.90 -16.26 -22.15
CA VAL A 142 -0.24 -15.58 -21.02
C VAL A 142 0.51 -14.34 -21.49
N LYS A 143 1.17 -14.40 -22.66
CA LYS A 143 1.94 -13.28 -23.22
C LYS A 143 1.00 -12.18 -23.69
N TRP A 144 -0.11 -12.51 -24.35
CA TRP A 144 -1.13 -11.54 -24.76
C TRP A 144 -1.77 -10.87 -23.55
N ASN A 145 -2.21 -11.64 -22.56
CA ASN A 145 -2.84 -11.08 -21.37
C ASN A 145 -1.89 -10.15 -20.60
N ALA A 146 -0.65 -10.60 -20.34
CA ALA A 146 0.35 -9.78 -19.68
C ALA A 146 0.67 -8.48 -20.46
N THR A 147 0.65 -8.54 -21.80
CA THR A 147 0.89 -7.35 -22.64
C THR A 147 -0.32 -6.41 -22.63
N ILE A 148 -1.54 -6.92 -22.70
CA ILE A 148 -2.79 -6.14 -22.59
C ILE A 148 -2.85 -5.43 -21.23
N ASP A 149 -2.65 -6.18 -20.15
CA ASP A 149 -2.62 -5.66 -18.79
C ASP A 149 -1.57 -4.57 -18.65
N ARG A 150 -0.38 -4.79 -19.23
CA ARG A 150 0.71 -3.81 -19.20
C ARG A 150 0.40 -2.55 -20.02
N PHE A 151 -0.16 -2.68 -21.23
CA PHE A 151 -0.58 -1.53 -22.03
C PHE A 151 -1.67 -0.71 -21.34
N ASN A 152 -2.67 -1.37 -20.77
CA ASN A 152 -3.76 -0.72 -20.04
C ASN A 152 -3.24 0.00 -18.78
N SER A 153 -2.45 -0.68 -17.96
CA SER A 153 -1.89 -0.08 -16.74
C SER A 153 -0.86 1.01 -17.02
N ALA A 154 -0.10 0.92 -18.11
CA ALA A 154 0.83 1.96 -18.53
C ALA A 154 0.13 3.20 -19.11
N GLY A 155 -1.14 3.08 -19.52
CA GLY A 155 -1.84 4.12 -20.27
C GLY A 155 -1.36 4.24 -21.72
N PHE A 156 -0.86 3.14 -22.32
CA PHE A 156 -0.46 3.12 -23.73
C PHE A 156 -1.68 3.42 -24.60
N PRO A 157 -1.61 4.35 -25.56
CA PRO A 157 -2.80 4.82 -26.23
C PRO A 157 -3.33 3.82 -27.26
N LEU A 158 -4.62 3.93 -27.60
CA LEU A 158 -5.28 3.10 -28.63
C LEU A 158 -5.09 3.66 -30.05
N ASN A 159 -4.26 4.67 -30.24
CA ASN A 159 -4.05 5.33 -31.53
C ASN A 159 -2.63 5.15 -32.07
N GLN A 160 -1.88 4.16 -31.58
CA GLN A 160 -0.49 3.87 -32.00
C GLN A 160 -0.21 2.37 -32.02
N LEU A 161 0.78 1.94 -32.80
CA LEU A 161 1.36 0.59 -32.69
C LEU A 161 2.75 0.68 -32.06
N ALA A 162 3.11 -0.33 -31.27
CA ALA A 162 4.38 -0.33 -30.54
C ALA A 162 5.52 -0.91 -31.40
N ASP A 163 6.48 -0.07 -31.80
CA ASP A 163 7.74 -0.52 -32.42
C ASP A 163 8.73 -1.12 -31.41
N PHE A 164 8.43 -0.98 -30.12
CA PHE A 164 9.24 -1.46 -29.01
C PHE A 164 8.33 -1.96 -27.91
N LEU A 165 8.53 -3.19 -27.45
CA LEU A 165 7.83 -3.77 -26.32
C LEU A 165 8.78 -3.82 -25.10
N PRO A 166 8.60 -2.96 -24.08
CA PRO A 166 9.39 -3.02 -22.87
C PRO A 166 9.06 -4.28 -22.06
N ASP A 167 9.98 -4.72 -21.20
CA ASP A 167 9.74 -5.85 -20.29
C ASP A 167 8.46 -5.63 -19.48
N THR A 168 7.51 -6.55 -19.63
CA THR A 168 6.19 -6.47 -18.98
C THR A 168 6.26 -6.61 -17.46
N ARG A 169 7.40 -7.04 -16.91
CA ARG A 169 7.65 -7.13 -15.46
C ARG A 169 7.96 -5.77 -14.82
N VAL A 170 8.28 -4.75 -15.62
CA VAL A 170 8.58 -3.39 -15.14
C VAL A 170 7.31 -2.53 -15.26
N ASP A 171 6.97 -1.75 -14.21
CA ASP A 171 5.79 -0.87 -14.20
C ASP A 171 6.06 0.44 -14.96
N TRP A 172 6.38 0.32 -16.25
CA TRP A 172 6.56 1.47 -17.12
C TRP A 172 5.24 2.19 -17.40
N ARG A 173 5.32 3.50 -17.62
CA ARG A 173 4.22 4.42 -17.92
C ARG A 173 4.44 5.03 -19.29
N TYR A 174 3.36 5.18 -20.04
CA TYR A 174 3.42 5.83 -21.34
C TYR A 174 3.63 7.33 -21.19
N ALA A 175 4.64 7.86 -21.87
CA ALA A 175 4.90 9.28 -21.98
C ALA A 175 5.24 9.57 -23.45
N GLU A 176 4.41 10.35 -24.14
CA GLU A 176 4.50 10.52 -25.60
C GLU A 176 5.89 10.90 -26.11
N SER A 177 6.64 11.73 -25.37
CA SER A 177 8.01 12.14 -25.75
C SER A 177 9.06 11.01 -25.73
N GLU A 178 8.78 9.91 -25.02
CA GLU A 178 9.69 8.76 -24.89
C GLU A 178 9.37 7.66 -25.92
N TRP A 179 8.21 7.76 -26.58
CA TRP A 179 7.70 6.77 -27.51
C TRP A 179 7.70 7.34 -28.92
N ASN A 180 8.54 6.77 -29.79
CA ASN A 180 8.61 7.14 -31.20
C ASN A 180 7.89 6.11 -32.07
N SER A 181 6.62 5.84 -31.75
CA SER A 181 5.79 4.91 -32.52
C SER A 181 5.62 5.42 -33.96
N SER A 182 5.99 4.59 -34.92
CA SER A 182 5.96 4.89 -36.35
C SER A 182 4.56 4.94 -36.91
N TRP A 183 3.63 4.20 -36.30
CA TRP A 183 2.24 4.09 -36.72
C TRP A 183 1.31 4.90 -35.84
N THR A 184 0.33 5.54 -36.47
CA THR A 184 -0.86 6.08 -35.81
C THR A 184 -2.10 5.37 -36.32
N ALA A 185 -3.10 5.22 -35.43
CA ALA A 185 -4.37 4.58 -35.73
C ALA A 185 -5.51 5.58 -35.51
N SER A 186 -6.41 5.69 -36.47
CA SER A 186 -7.67 6.42 -36.37
C SER A 186 -8.81 5.40 -36.41
N CYS A 187 -9.48 5.20 -35.29
CA CYS A 187 -10.47 4.13 -35.14
C CYS A 187 -11.88 4.68 -34.91
N LYS A 188 -12.85 4.04 -35.57
CA LYS A 188 -14.28 4.17 -35.31
C LYS A 188 -14.77 2.92 -34.59
N TRP A 189 -15.49 3.14 -33.49
CA TRP A 189 -16.01 2.07 -32.65
C TRP A 189 -17.51 1.94 -32.85
N THR A 190 -17.99 0.71 -32.96
CA THR A 190 -19.42 0.39 -32.90
C THR A 190 -19.69 -0.28 -31.57
N ASP A 191 -20.52 0.37 -30.76
CA ASP A 191 -21.02 -0.18 -29.50
C ASP A 191 -21.87 -1.43 -29.75
N ARG A 192 -22.10 -2.21 -28.69
CA ARG A 192 -22.86 -3.46 -28.77
C ARG A 192 -24.25 -3.21 -29.35
N THR A 193 -24.44 -3.68 -30.59
CA THR A 193 -25.65 -3.42 -31.37
C THR A 193 -26.36 -4.75 -31.67
N PRO A 194 -27.67 -4.88 -31.36
CA PRO A 194 -28.43 -6.08 -31.70
C PRO A 194 -28.64 -6.19 -33.21
N VAL A 195 -28.62 -7.42 -33.73
CA VAL A 195 -28.89 -7.72 -35.14
C VAL A 195 -29.74 -8.99 -35.24
N THR A 196 -30.64 -9.03 -36.21
CA THR A 196 -31.44 -10.23 -36.50
C THR A 196 -30.75 -11.02 -37.59
N LEU A 197 -30.38 -12.26 -37.31
CA LEU A 197 -29.66 -13.11 -38.25
C LEU A 197 -30.43 -14.40 -38.55
N TYR A 198 -30.25 -14.89 -39.77
CA TYR A 198 -30.81 -16.15 -40.23
C TYR A 198 -29.70 -16.99 -40.86
N ALA A 199 -29.52 -18.21 -40.37
CA ALA A 199 -28.58 -19.16 -40.92
C ALA A 199 -29.26 -19.96 -42.03
N THR A 200 -28.69 -19.94 -43.23
CA THR A 200 -29.22 -20.65 -44.40
C THR A 200 -28.73 -22.09 -44.47
N GLY A 201 -27.60 -22.40 -43.84
CA GLY A 201 -26.91 -23.69 -43.98
C GLY A 201 -26.39 -23.95 -45.41
N ASN A 202 -26.28 -22.91 -46.24
CA ASN A 202 -25.87 -23.03 -47.63
C ASN A 202 -24.36 -23.21 -47.79
N THR A 203 -23.95 -24.36 -48.34
CA THR A 203 -22.54 -24.74 -48.55
C THR A 203 -22.07 -24.64 -50.00
N SER A 204 -22.91 -24.08 -50.89
CA SER A 204 -22.62 -23.97 -52.32
C SER A 204 -21.29 -23.26 -52.65
N ASN A 205 -20.81 -22.39 -51.75
CA ASN A 205 -19.47 -21.80 -51.77
C ASN A 205 -18.70 -22.24 -50.51
N THR A 206 -18.30 -23.52 -50.45
CA THR A 206 -17.37 -24.15 -49.48
C THR A 206 -17.09 -23.31 -48.21
N GLY A 207 -18.00 -23.36 -47.23
CA GLY A 207 -17.75 -22.85 -45.87
C GLY A 207 -17.52 -21.34 -45.76
N HIS A 208 -18.05 -20.51 -46.65
CA HIS A 208 -17.95 -19.05 -46.50
C HIS A 208 -18.98 -18.54 -45.49
N LEU A 209 -18.54 -17.85 -44.42
CA LEU A 209 -19.44 -17.35 -43.36
C LEU A 209 -20.61 -16.54 -43.90
N PHE A 210 -20.32 -15.61 -44.82
CA PHE A 210 -21.34 -14.78 -45.45
C PHE A 210 -22.31 -15.51 -46.41
N SER A 211 -22.03 -16.74 -46.85
CA SER A 211 -23.03 -17.55 -47.56
C SER A 211 -23.95 -18.29 -46.60
N GLU A 212 -23.39 -18.76 -45.47
CA GLU A 212 -24.15 -19.44 -44.43
C GLU A 212 -25.04 -18.47 -43.64
N ILE A 213 -24.56 -17.26 -43.35
CA ILE A 213 -25.31 -16.22 -42.62
C ILE A 213 -25.23 -14.89 -43.42
N GLN A 214 -26.12 -14.73 -44.39
CA GLN A 214 -26.09 -13.60 -45.33
C GLN A 214 -26.26 -12.23 -44.66
N GLY A 215 -27.08 -12.16 -43.60
CA GLY A 215 -27.32 -10.92 -42.84
C GLY A 215 -26.06 -10.34 -42.18
N LEU A 216 -24.99 -11.13 -42.02
CA LEU A 216 -23.71 -10.60 -41.54
C LEU A 216 -23.08 -9.61 -42.52
N ARG A 217 -23.39 -9.65 -43.82
CA ARG A 217 -22.87 -8.65 -44.77
C ARG A 217 -23.38 -7.25 -44.46
N GLU A 218 -24.56 -7.14 -43.88
CA GLU A 218 -25.22 -5.85 -43.61
C GLU A 218 -24.60 -5.10 -42.42
N ILE A 219 -23.80 -5.77 -41.58
CA ILE A 219 -23.12 -5.12 -40.44
C ILE A 219 -21.86 -4.36 -40.87
N PHE A 220 -21.32 -4.70 -42.05
CA PHE A 220 -20.11 -4.09 -42.59
C PHE A 220 -20.45 -3.00 -43.59
N PRO A 221 -19.70 -1.87 -43.61
CA PRO A 221 -19.82 -0.90 -44.68
C PRO A 221 -19.57 -1.56 -46.05
N PRO A 222 -20.36 -1.25 -47.08
CA PRO A 222 -20.19 -1.87 -48.40
C PRO A 222 -18.83 -1.55 -49.02
N GLU A 223 -18.20 -0.45 -48.64
CA GLU A 223 -16.90 -0.01 -49.16
C GLU A 223 -15.72 -0.92 -48.76
N ILE A 224 -15.85 -1.69 -47.68
CA ILE A 224 -14.80 -2.60 -47.19
C ILE A 224 -14.98 -4.05 -47.68
N LEU A 225 -16.12 -4.35 -48.31
CA LEU A 225 -16.44 -5.66 -48.89
C LEU A 225 -16.12 -5.74 -50.40
N VAL A 226 -15.35 -4.80 -50.92
CA VAL A 226 -14.96 -4.71 -52.33
C VAL A 226 -13.64 -5.41 -52.63
N GLU A 227 -13.33 -5.58 -53.92
CA GLU A 227 -12.08 -6.15 -54.39
C GLU A 227 -10.85 -5.36 -53.87
N GLY A 228 -9.86 -6.08 -53.34
CA GLY A 228 -8.66 -5.50 -52.73
C GLY A 228 -8.68 -5.35 -51.21
N TYR A 229 -9.69 -5.93 -50.57
CA TYR A 229 -9.70 -6.28 -49.15
C TYR A 229 -9.72 -7.79 -48.98
N THR A 230 -9.10 -8.27 -47.91
CA THR A 230 -9.08 -9.69 -47.57
C THR A 230 -9.89 -9.94 -46.31
N GLU A 231 -10.82 -10.87 -46.39
CA GLU A 231 -11.70 -11.28 -45.31
C GLU A 231 -11.24 -12.62 -44.70
N ARG A 232 -11.28 -12.68 -43.37
CA ARG A 232 -11.20 -13.93 -42.60
C ARG A 232 -12.16 -13.89 -41.43
N TYR A 233 -12.53 -15.08 -41.00
CA TYR A 233 -13.31 -15.24 -39.79
C TYR A 233 -12.86 -16.47 -38.99
N ILE A 234 -13.18 -16.47 -37.70
CA ILE A 234 -13.22 -17.67 -36.87
C ILE A 234 -14.48 -17.63 -36.00
N ALA A 235 -15.08 -18.78 -35.77
CA ALA A 235 -16.18 -18.94 -34.83
C ALA A 235 -15.71 -19.83 -33.69
N VAL A 236 -15.88 -19.39 -32.44
CA VAL A 236 -15.53 -20.15 -31.23
C VAL A 236 -16.70 -20.16 -30.26
N GLY A 237 -16.93 -21.29 -29.59
CA GLY A 237 -17.97 -21.41 -28.58
C GLY A 237 -18.51 -22.82 -28.41
N PRO A 238 -19.21 -23.09 -27.30
CA PRO A 238 -19.78 -24.40 -27.03
C PRO A 238 -21.02 -24.68 -27.87
N PHE A 239 -21.23 -25.97 -28.15
CA PHE A 239 -22.43 -26.48 -28.80
C PHE A 239 -22.99 -27.66 -28.00
N TYR A 240 -24.31 -27.87 -28.09
CA TYR A 240 -25.02 -28.94 -27.42
C TYR A 240 -26.27 -29.33 -28.21
N ASN A 241 -26.46 -30.64 -28.48
CA ASN A 241 -27.64 -31.19 -29.17
C ASN A 241 -28.03 -30.43 -30.46
N ASP A 242 -27.09 -30.28 -31.40
CA ASP A 242 -27.28 -29.57 -32.68
C ASP A 242 -27.67 -28.07 -32.55
N ILE A 243 -27.45 -27.48 -31.37
CA ILE A 243 -27.63 -26.05 -31.11
C ILE A 243 -26.28 -25.48 -30.66
N ILE A 244 -25.92 -24.34 -31.25
CA ILE A 244 -24.83 -23.49 -30.79
C ILE A 244 -25.41 -22.62 -29.67
N LEU A 245 -25.00 -22.88 -28.43
CA LEU A 245 -25.54 -22.21 -27.25
C LEU A 245 -25.12 -20.74 -27.25
N ASP A 246 -23.82 -20.50 -27.26
CA ASP A 246 -23.22 -19.18 -27.40
C ASP A 246 -21.97 -19.32 -28.28
N ASN A 247 -21.78 -18.41 -29.22
CA ASN A 247 -20.60 -18.38 -30.07
C ASN A 247 -20.15 -16.95 -30.35
N LEU A 248 -18.84 -16.73 -30.31
CA LEU A 248 -18.21 -15.49 -30.74
C LEU A 248 -17.57 -15.72 -32.11
N ILE A 249 -18.10 -15.03 -33.10
CA ILE A 249 -17.58 -15.01 -34.45
C ILE A 249 -16.74 -13.74 -34.59
N PHE A 250 -15.43 -13.92 -34.74
CA PHE A 250 -14.52 -12.82 -35.05
C PHE A 250 -14.36 -12.76 -36.56
N VAL A 251 -14.64 -11.60 -37.14
CA VAL A 251 -14.47 -11.34 -38.57
C VAL A 251 -13.50 -10.20 -38.71
N SER A 252 -12.38 -10.43 -39.40
CA SER A 252 -11.42 -9.39 -39.74
C SER A 252 -11.42 -9.14 -41.24
N ILE A 253 -11.48 -7.87 -41.62
CA ILE A 253 -11.34 -7.39 -42.99
C ILE A 253 -10.17 -6.41 -42.99
N GLN A 254 -9.21 -6.62 -43.88
CA GLN A 254 -8.03 -5.76 -43.95
C GLN A 254 -7.63 -5.45 -45.39
N THR A 255 -6.91 -4.35 -45.61
CA THR A 255 -6.31 -4.07 -46.92
C THR A 255 -5.41 -5.22 -47.36
N ASP A 256 -5.56 -5.64 -48.60
CA ASP A 256 -4.84 -6.79 -49.14
C ASP A 256 -3.31 -6.60 -49.01
N PRO A 257 -2.59 -7.50 -48.31
CA PRO A 257 -1.14 -7.41 -48.15
C PRO A 257 -0.38 -7.55 -49.47
N ASP A 258 -0.99 -8.09 -50.53
CA ASP A 258 -0.36 -8.20 -51.84
C ASP A 258 -0.27 -6.85 -52.55
N LYS A 259 -1.13 -5.87 -52.20
CA LYS A 259 -0.94 -4.47 -52.61
C LYS A 259 0.30 -3.82 -51.99
N ALA A 260 0.76 -4.36 -50.86
CA ALA A 260 1.99 -3.93 -50.20
C ALA A 260 3.22 -4.69 -50.70
N TYR A 261 3.10 -5.54 -51.73
CA TYR A 261 4.25 -6.18 -52.38
C TYR A 261 4.61 -5.40 -53.64
N ASP A 262 5.83 -4.84 -53.69
CA ASP A 262 6.37 -4.28 -54.92
C ASP A 262 7.05 -5.40 -55.72
N GLU A 263 6.40 -5.82 -56.81
CA GLU A 263 6.90 -6.85 -57.72
C GLU A 263 8.27 -6.50 -58.33
N THR A 264 8.59 -5.20 -58.44
CA THR A 264 9.81 -4.70 -59.09
C THR A 264 11.02 -4.89 -58.20
N THR A 265 10.88 -4.58 -56.91
CA THR A 265 11.95 -4.68 -55.91
C THR A 265 11.93 -6.02 -55.17
N GLN A 266 10.87 -6.82 -55.34
CA GLN A 266 10.54 -7.99 -54.53
C GLN A 266 10.48 -7.70 -53.02
N GLN A 267 10.32 -6.44 -52.64
CA GLN A 267 10.24 -6.00 -51.26
C GLN A 267 8.78 -5.65 -50.92
N ARG A 268 8.36 -5.98 -49.69
CA ARG A 268 7.06 -5.54 -49.19
C ARG A 268 7.20 -4.16 -48.56
N SER A 269 6.44 -3.19 -49.06
CA SER A 269 6.37 -1.85 -48.52
C SER A 269 5.69 -1.85 -47.15
N ASN A 270 6.44 -1.57 -46.08
CA ASN A 270 5.88 -1.36 -44.74
C ASN A 270 5.39 0.09 -44.52
N TYR A 271 5.11 0.83 -45.60
CA TYR A 271 4.81 2.27 -45.57
C TYR A 271 3.44 2.66 -46.16
N LEU A 272 2.70 1.72 -46.74
CA LEU A 272 1.37 2.00 -47.27
C LEU A 272 0.33 2.15 -46.14
N PRO A 273 -0.71 2.98 -46.32
CA PRO A 273 -1.86 3.00 -45.43
C PRO A 273 -2.48 1.61 -45.31
N PHE A 274 -2.88 1.25 -44.10
CA PHE A 274 -3.47 -0.05 -43.79
C PHE A 274 -4.83 0.16 -43.14
N HIS A 275 -5.88 -0.36 -43.76
CA HIS A 275 -7.21 -0.36 -43.18
C HIS A 275 -7.48 -1.71 -42.52
N PHE A 276 -7.97 -1.69 -41.29
CA PHE A 276 -8.29 -2.87 -40.51
C PHE A 276 -9.64 -2.73 -39.83
N THR A 277 -10.57 -3.60 -40.18
CA THR A 277 -11.84 -3.75 -39.52
C THR A 277 -11.88 -5.11 -38.82
N VAL A 278 -12.20 -5.12 -37.54
CA VAL A 278 -12.51 -6.35 -36.80
C VAL A 278 -13.86 -6.21 -36.14
N ALA A 279 -14.72 -7.20 -36.34
CA ALA A 279 -16.00 -7.31 -35.67
C ALA A 279 -16.02 -8.58 -34.80
N ALA A 280 -16.66 -8.47 -33.64
CA ALA A 280 -17.02 -9.62 -32.83
C ALA A 280 -18.54 -9.75 -32.82
N VAL A 281 -19.05 -10.85 -33.36
CA VAL A 281 -20.47 -11.16 -33.40
C VAL A 281 -20.76 -12.26 -32.39
N HIS A 282 -21.50 -11.92 -31.34
CA HIS A 282 -22.05 -12.91 -30.42
C HIS A 282 -23.36 -13.43 -30.98
N VAL A 283 -23.45 -14.74 -31.21
CA VAL A 283 -24.69 -15.42 -31.56
C VAL A 283 -25.07 -16.38 -30.46
N LYS A 284 -26.38 -16.48 -30.20
CA LYS A 284 -26.97 -17.30 -29.15
C LYS A 284 -28.11 -18.13 -29.71
N ASP A 285 -28.22 -19.38 -29.26
CA ASP A 285 -29.27 -20.33 -29.65
C ASP A 285 -29.38 -20.47 -31.18
N ALA A 286 -28.22 -20.67 -31.84
CA ALA A 286 -28.15 -20.78 -33.29
C ALA A 286 -28.23 -22.26 -33.73
N PRO A 287 -28.87 -22.56 -34.87
CA PRO A 287 -28.91 -23.93 -35.38
C PRO A 287 -27.51 -24.38 -35.83
N ALA A 288 -27.11 -25.59 -35.46
CA ALA A 288 -25.85 -26.21 -35.88
C ALA A 288 -26.08 -27.28 -36.95
N ASN A 289 -25.09 -27.54 -37.80
CA ASN A 289 -25.15 -28.64 -38.75
C ASN A 289 -23.82 -29.41 -38.77
N PHE A 290 -23.73 -30.47 -37.98
CA PHE A 290 -22.55 -31.32 -37.91
C PHE A 290 -22.69 -32.61 -38.72
N SER A 291 -23.61 -32.66 -39.70
CA SER A 291 -23.71 -33.83 -40.58
C SER A 291 -22.37 -34.05 -41.29
N GLN A 292 -21.78 -35.23 -41.09
CA GLN A 292 -20.46 -35.57 -41.63
C GLN A 292 -20.46 -35.37 -43.16
N GLY A 293 -19.63 -34.44 -43.65
CA GLY A 293 -19.44 -34.18 -45.07
C GLY A 293 -20.24 -33.02 -45.67
N SER A 294 -21.06 -32.30 -44.90
CA SER A 294 -21.84 -31.15 -45.43
C SER A 294 -20.98 -29.94 -45.78
N GLY A 295 -19.87 -29.73 -45.07
CA GLY A 295 -19.03 -28.52 -45.18
C GLY A 295 -19.67 -27.26 -44.58
N ALA A 296 -20.89 -27.34 -44.03
CA ALA A 296 -21.56 -26.27 -43.30
C ALA A 296 -21.19 -26.34 -41.82
N SER A 297 -20.98 -25.18 -41.19
CA SER A 297 -20.85 -25.10 -39.74
C SER A 297 -22.19 -24.74 -39.06
N TRP A 298 -23.13 -24.18 -39.82
CA TRP A 298 -24.40 -23.67 -39.33
C TRP A 298 -25.59 -24.44 -39.93
N GLY A 299 -26.60 -24.71 -39.11
CA GLY A 299 -27.87 -25.29 -39.55
C GLY A 299 -28.81 -24.25 -40.17
N THR A 300 -29.86 -24.72 -40.84
CA THR A 300 -30.87 -23.83 -41.42
C THR A 300 -31.87 -23.40 -40.36
N GLY A 301 -32.04 -22.08 -40.15
CA GLY A 301 -33.02 -21.54 -39.22
C GLY A 301 -32.69 -20.14 -38.69
N PRO A 302 -33.60 -19.55 -37.92
CA PRO A 302 -33.36 -18.28 -37.25
C PRO A 302 -32.33 -18.43 -36.13
N ILE A 303 -31.49 -17.41 -35.92
CA ILE A 303 -30.60 -17.32 -34.76
C ILE A 303 -31.38 -16.66 -33.61
N GLY A 304 -31.43 -17.31 -32.44
CA GLY A 304 -32.26 -16.87 -31.31
C GLY A 304 -31.91 -15.47 -30.77
N GLY A 305 -30.62 -15.12 -30.76
CA GLY A 305 -30.17 -13.76 -30.49
C GLY A 305 -28.79 -13.48 -31.08
N ALA A 306 -28.59 -12.26 -31.57
CA ALA A 306 -27.28 -11.84 -32.07
C ALA A 306 -26.97 -10.38 -31.76
N TRP A 307 -25.70 -10.12 -31.46
CA TRP A 307 -25.15 -8.79 -31.20
C TRP A 307 -23.78 -8.68 -31.85
N TYR A 308 -23.42 -7.48 -32.29
CA TYR A 308 -22.09 -7.22 -32.81
C TYR A 308 -21.48 -5.96 -32.20
N THR A 309 -20.16 -5.95 -32.13
CA THR A 309 -19.29 -4.80 -31.84
C THR A 309 -18.25 -4.76 -32.95
N MET A 310 -17.73 -3.57 -33.23
CA MET A 310 -16.76 -3.41 -34.31
C MET A 310 -15.73 -2.35 -33.97
N ALA A 311 -14.51 -2.58 -34.45
CA ALA A 311 -13.43 -1.63 -34.52
C ALA A 311 -13.02 -1.50 -35.99
N SER A 312 -13.16 -0.31 -36.56
CA SER A 312 -12.69 0.00 -37.90
C SER A 312 -11.61 1.07 -37.82
N CYS A 313 -10.38 0.71 -38.16
CA CYS A 313 -9.20 1.52 -37.94
C CYS A 313 -8.43 1.77 -39.25
N ASP A 314 -8.09 3.03 -39.48
CA ASP A 314 -7.12 3.46 -40.49
C ASP A 314 -5.75 3.62 -39.81
N LEU A 315 -4.76 2.88 -40.29
CA LEU A 315 -3.39 2.88 -39.80
C LEU A 315 -2.48 3.54 -40.83
N GLU A 316 -1.77 4.58 -40.40
CA GLU A 316 -0.89 5.36 -41.26
C GLU A 316 0.46 5.57 -40.58
N ARG A 317 1.52 5.66 -41.40
CA ARG A 317 2.84 6.04 -40.92
C ARG A 317 2.90 7.53 -40.62
N VAL A 318 3.50 7.87 -39.49
CA VAL A 318 3.75 9.26 -39.12
C VAL A 318 5.00 9.75 -39.85
N ALA A 319 4.81 10.54 -40.90
CA ALA A 319 5.90 11.03 -41.76
C ALA A 319 7.00 11.81 -41.00
N SER A 320 6.64 12.52 -39.92
CA SER A 320 7.64 13.23 -39.08
C SER A 320 8.55 12.31 -38.27
N ARG A 321 8.16 11.05 -38.08
CA ARG A 321 8.88 10.03 -37.30
C ARG A 321 9.57 8.99 -38.19
N THR A 322 9.06 8.81 -39.41
CA THR A 322 9.56 7.86 -40.40
C THR A 322 9.88 8.58 -41.70
N PRO A 323 11.13 9.00 -41.93
CA PRO A 323 11.51 9.64 -43.19
C PRO A 323 11.38 8.66 -44.37
N ASP A 324 11.12 9.20 -45.58
CA ASP A 324 10.85 8.42 -46.81
C ASP A 324 11.98 7.45 -47.22
N LYS A 325 13.18 7.63 -46.70
CA LYS A 325 14.34 6.76 -46.91
C LYS A 325 14.92 6.35 -45.57
N LEU A 326 14.38 5.28 -45.02
CA LEU A 326 14.99 4.57 -43.90
C LEU A 326 16.04 3.61 -44.44
N ASP A 327 17.11 3.40 -43.67
CA ASP A 327 18.00 2.26 -43.89
C ASP A 327 17.23 0.96 -43.64
N GLU A 328 17.60 -0.10 -44.37
CA GLU A 328 16.96 -1.41 -44.30
C GLU A 328 16.97 -1.99 -42.87
N GLU A 329 18.02 -1.73 -42.09
CA GLU A 329 18.15 -2.16 -40.70
C GLU A 329 17.14 -1.47 -39.77
N THR A 330 16.85 -0.19 -39.97
CA THR A 330 15.82 0.51 -39.20
C THR A 330 14.42 0.12 -39.66
N GLU A 331 14.21 -0.13 -40.96
CA GLU A 331 12.89 -0.49 -41.49
C GLU A 331 12.36 -1.83 -40.95
N ILE A 332 13.26 -2.81 -40.75
CA ILE A 332 12.88 -4.09 -40.13
C ILE A 332 12.45 -3.93 -38.66
N HIS A 333 12.80 -2.83 -37.99
CA HIS A 333 12.51 -2.56 -36.58
C HIS A 333 11.24 -1.75 -36.33
N ILE A 334 10.39 -1.63 -37.34
CA ILE A 334 9.09 -0.95 -37.26
C ILE A 334 8.00 -2.01 -37.17
N ALA A 335 6.97 -1.75 -36.33
CA ALA A 335 5.82 -2.63 -36.21
C ALA A 335 5.23 -2.93 -37.59
N TYR A 336 4.82 -4.18 -37.80
CA TYR A 336 4.35 -4.66 -39.09
C TYR A 336 2.88 -5.04 -38.98
N PRO A 337 1.94 -4.12 -39.31
CA PRO A 337 0.52 -4.33 -39.05
C PRO A 337 -0.08 -5.50 -39.85
N TRP A 338 0.55 -5.87 -40.96
CA TRP A 338 0.16 -7.04 -41.73
C TRP A 338 0.60 -8.34 -41.04
N ALA A 339 -0.34 -9.23 -40.74
CA ALA A 339 0.00 -10.62 -40.48
C ALA A 339 0.18 -11.33 -41.84
N TRP A 340 1.37 -11.87 -42.15
CA TRP A 340 1.61 -12.61 -43.40
C TRP A 340 0.61 -13.76 -43.57
N ASP A 341 0.23 -14.37 -42.46
CA ASP A 341 -0.92 -15.25 -42.37
C ASP A 341 -2.00 -14.56 -41.54
N TYR A 342 -2.88 -13.82 -42.20
CA TYR A 342 -3.97 -13.09 -41.56
C TYR A 342 -5.03 -14.01 -40.94
N ALA A 343 -5.03 -15.32 -41.24
CA ALA A 343 -5.82 -16.29 -40.49
C ALA A 343 -5.31 -16.42 -39.05
N THR A 344 -4.00 -16.28 -38.80
CA THR A 344 -3.43 -16.37 -37.44
C THR A 344 -3.96 -15.31 -36.49
N THR A 345 -4.23 -14.09 -36.97
CA THR A 345 -4.83 -13.03 -36.15
C THR A 345 -6.23 -13.43 -35.69
N ASN A 346 -7.05 -14.00 -36.57
CA ASN A 346 -8.40 -14.47 -36.20
C ASN A 346 -8.32 -15.66 -35.25
N ILE A 347 -7.46 -16.64 -35.53
CA ILE A 347 -7.23 -17.77 -34.63
C ILE A 347 -6.81 -17.27 -33.24
N ALA A 348 -5.97 -16.24 -33.15
CA ALA A 348 -5.57 -15.64 -31.89
C ALA A 348 -6.75 -15.00 -31.15
N PHE A 349 -7.62 -14.24 -31.84
CA PHE A 349 -8.86 -13.73 -31.25
C PHE A 349 -9.73 -14.87 -30.70
N GLY A 350 -10.01 -15.88 -31.51
CA GLY A 350 -10.81 -17.04 -31.10
C GLY A 350 -10.22 -17.73 -29.87
N THR A 351 -8.93 -18.07 -29.93
CA THR A 351 -8.22 -18.76 -28.84
C THR A 351 -8.23 -17.93 -27.55
N PHE A 352 -8.09 -16.61 -27.63
CA PHE A 352 -8.05 -15.74 -26.46
C PHE A 352 -9.39 -15.65 -25.73
N TYR A 353 -10.50 -15.60 -26.46
CA TYR A 353 -11.83 -15.44 -25.86
C TYR A 353 -12.58 -16.75 -25.60
N GLU A 354 -12.17 -17.88 -26.21
CA GLU A 354 -12.88 -19.16 -26.14
C GLU A 354 -13.05 -19.71 -24.72
N ALA A 355 -12.00 -19.68 -23.90
CA ALA A 355 -12.03 -20.29 -22.57
C ALA A 355 -13.08 -19.61 -21.65
N ALA A 356 -13.05 -18.28 -21.59
CA ALA A 356 -13.98 -17.50 -20.79
C ALA A 356 -15.42 -17.61 -21.31
N LEU A 357 -15.59 -17.59 -22.65
CA LEU A 357 -16.90 -17.81 -23.29
C LEU A 357 -17.50 -19.16 -22.90
N THR A 358 -16.70 -20.22 -22.99
CA THR A 358 -17.14 -21.59 -22.71
C THR A 358 -17.57 -21.74 -21.25
N GLU A 359 -16.77 -21.21 -20.32
CA GLU A 359 -17.11 -21.21 -18.90
C GLU A 359 -18.40 -20.43 -18.61
N GLN A 360 -18.55 -19.23 -19.18
CA GLN A 360 -19.73 -18.39 -18.97
C GLN A 360 -20.99 -19.04 -19.53
N SER A 361 -20.92 -19.59 -20.74
CA SER A 361 -22.06 -20.23 -21.40
C SER A 361 -22.54 -21.48 -20.63
N PHE A 362 -21.63 -22.40 -20.25
CA PHE A 362 -22.03 -23.60 -19.50
C PHE A 362 -22.56 -23.28 -18.09
N ASN A 363 -22.09 -22.20 -17.47
CA ASN A 363 -22.57 -21.76 -16.17
C ASN A 363 -23.84 -20.89 -16.25
N GLY A 364 -24.38 -20.63 -17.45
CA GLY A 364 -25.55 -19.77 -17.65
C GLY A 364 -25.30 -18.30 -17.24
N GLN A 365 -24.04 -17.87 -17.24
CA GLN A 365 -23.65 -16.50 -16.92
C GLN A 365 -23.76 -15.61 -18.16
N PRO A 366 -23.91 -14.28 -17.99
CA PRO A 366 -23.82 -13.36 -19.12
C PRO A 366 -22.45 -13.48 -19.82
N VAL A 367 -22.48 -13.80 -21.11
CA VAL A 367 -21.27 -13.87 -21.93
C VAL A 367 -20.66 -12.48 -22.09
N TYR A 368 -19.36 -12.38 -21.81
CA TYR A 368 -18.59 -11.19 -22.10
C TYR A 368 -18.43 -11.02 -23.61
N HIS A 369 -18.86 -9.87 -24.10
CA HIS A 369 -18.78 -9.50 -25.51
C HIS A 369 -17.77 -8.35 -25.65
N PRO A 370 -16.63 -8.55 -26.33
CA PRO A 370 -15.56 -7.56 -26.37
C PRO A 370 -16.01 -6.27 -27.07
N SER A 371 -15.70 -5.12 -26.49
CA SER A 371 -15.98 -3.82 -27.11
C SER A 371 -15.01 -3.53 -28.28
N GLY A 372 -15.33 -2.55 -29.14
CA GLY A 372 -14.41 -2.11 -30.19
C GLY A 372 -12.99 -1.77 -29.67
N PRO A 373 -12.87 -0.96 -28.60
CA PRO A 373 -11.58 -0.71 -27.94
C PRO A 373 -10.87 -1.99 -27.46
N ASP A 374 -11.59 -2.98 -26.94
CA ASP A 374 -11.00 -4.25 -26.50
C ASP A 374 -10.44 -5.04 -27.69
N LEU A 375 -11.18 -5.08 -28.81
CA LEU A 375 -10.73 -5.74 -30.04
C LEU A 375 -9.44 -5.12 -30.58
N PHE A 376 -9.36 -3.79 -30.62
CA PHE A 376 -8.15 -3.12 -31.07
C PHE A 376 -7.00 -3.23 -30.06
N ARG A 377 -7.28 -3.19 -28.75
CA ARG A 377 -6.25 -3.43 -27.74
C ARG A 377 -5.66 -4.83 -27.85
N PHE A 378 -6.49 -5.84 -28.07
CA PHE A 378 -6.03 -7.20 -28.34
C PHE A 378 -5.15 -7.23 -29.59
N TYR A 379 -5.59 -6.59 -30.68
CA TYR A 379 -4.80 -6.49 -31.91
C TYR A 379 -3.43 -5.82 -31.69
N GLN A 380 -3.36 -4.71 -30.94
CA GLN A 380 -2.09 -4.06 -30.56
C GLN A 380 -1.16 -5.02 -29.78
N ALA A 381 -1.71 -5.75 -28.81
CA ALA A 381 -0.93 -6.70 -28.02
C ALA A 381 -0.49 -7.91 -28.87
N TYR A 382 -1.34 -8.39 -29.76
CA TYR A 382 -1.04 -9.44 -30.72
C TYR A 382 0.14 -9.04 -31.62
N LEU A 383 0.07 -7.87 -32.26
CA LEU A 383 1.15 -7.34 -33.10
C LEU A 383 2.44 -7.15 -32.30
N ALA A 384 2.39 -6.46 -31.16
CA ALA A 384 3.57 -6.22 -30.34
C ALA A 384 4.25 -7.53 -29.91
N THR A 385 3.47 -8.57 -29.62
CA THR A 385 4.02 -9.87 -29.20
C THR A 385 4.50 -10.75 -30.35
N LYS A 386 3.86 -10.65 -31.53
CA LYS A 386 4.24 -11.30 -32.79
C LYS A 386 5.56 -10.75 -33.32
N ASP A 387 5.67 -9.43 -33.37
CA ASP A 387 6.81 -8.75 -33.99
C ASP A 387 8.06 -8.83 -33.11
N THR A 388 7.91 -9.05 -31.80
CA THR A 388 9.04 -9.13 -30.86
C THR A 388 9.56 -10.55 -30.61
N GLN A 389 9.21 -11.51 -31.48
CA GLN A 389 9.65 -12.90 -31.33
C GLN A 389 11.16 -13.11 -31.59
N ASN A 390 11.80 -12.25 -32.41
CA ASN A 390 13.24 -12.34 -32.72
C ASN A 390 14.18 -11.83 -31.61
N LEU A 391 13.65 -11.39 -30.47
CA LEU A 391 14.43 -11.00 -29.28
C LEU A 391 15.57 -9.99 -29.55
N ALA A 392 15.38 -9.06 -30.50
CA ALA A 392 16.28 -7.93 -30.72
C ALA A 392 16.21 -6.97 -29.52
N ARG A 393 17.01 -7.26 -28.48
CA ARG A 393 16.97 -6.54 -27.21
C ARG A 393 17.66 -5.19 -27.31
N VAL A 394 16.98 -4.16 -26.82
CA VAL A 394 17.54 -2.83 -26.65
C VAL A 394 17.07 -2.22 -25.34
N ASP A 395 17.87 -1.34 -24.77
CA ASP A 395 17.50 -0.59 -23.58
C ASP A 395 17.06 0.81 -24.00
N ARG A 396 15.89 1.25 -23.53
CA ARG A 396 15.38 2.61 -23.74
C ARG A 396 15.09 3.27 -22.41
N VAL A 397 15.37 4.56 -22.30
CA VAL A 397 15.03 5.34 -21.12
C VAL A 397 13.52 5.60 -21.14
N LEU A 398 12.81 4.98 -20.21
CA LEU A 398 11.36 5.10 -20.08
C LEU A 398 10.98 5.57 -18.67
N SER A 399 9.83 6.22 -18.58
CA SER A 399 9.15 6.55 -17.34
C SER A 399 8.70 5.28 -16.64
N VAL A 400 9.29 4.97 -15.49
CA VAL A 400 8.95 3.81 -14.65
C VAL A 400 8.34 4.30 -13.35
N ALA A 401 7.19 3.74 -13.00
CA ALA A 401 6.57 3.97 -11.70
C ALA A 401 7.27 3.09 -10.66
N VAL A 402 8.13 3.73 -9.86
CA VAL A 402 8.82 3.07 -8.75
C VAL A 402 8.01 3.31 -7.48
N PRO A 403 7.62 2.27 -6.73
CA PRO A 403 6.98 2.44 -5.44
C PRO A 403 7.98 3.11 -4.49
N THR A 404 7.57 4.23 -3.90
CA THR A 404 8.39 4.97 -2.93
C THR A 404 7.59 5.24 -1.68
N SER A 405 8.22 5.21 -0.52
CA SER A 405 7.58 5.67 0.71
C SER A 405 7.52 7.19 0.75
N GLU A 406 6.34 7.72 1.02
CA GLU A 406 6.13 9.15 1.24
C GLU A 406 5.97 9.45 2.73
N LEU A 407 6.57 10.54 3.20
CA LEU A 407 6.48 11.03 4.57
C LEU A 407 5.72 12.36 4.62
N SER A 408 4.83 12.49 5.60
CA SER A 408 4.04 13.71 5.82
C SER A 408 4.91 14.88 6.30
N VAL A 409 4.96 15.97 5.53
CA VAL A 409 5.71 17.18 5.91
C VAL A 409 5.15 17.84 7.18
N PRO A 410 3.83 17.98 7.39
CA PRO A 410 3.29 18.49 8.65
C PRO A 410 3.79 17.73 9.88
N MET A 411 3.90 16.40 9.78
CA MET A 411 4.42 15.59 10.89
C MET A 411 5.88 15.95 11.18
N LEU A 412 6.71 16.09 10.14
CA LEU A 412 8.12 16.46 10.29
C LEU A 412 8.29 17.84 10.95
N VAL A 413 7.41 18.80 10.62
CA VAL A 413 7.37 20.11 11.29
C VAL A 413 7.04 19.97 12.78
N VAL A 414 6.02 19.16 13.12
CA VAL A 414 5.66 18.90 14.54
C VAL A 414 6.84 18.28 15.30
N PHE A 415 7.55 17.33 14.71
CA PHE A 415 8.76 16.74 15.31
C PHE A 415 9.86 17.78 15.56
N LEU A 416 10.14 18.64 14.59
CA LEU A 416 11.18 19.66 14.73
C LEU A 416 10.82 20.67 15.82
N VAL A 417 9.58 21.15 15.85
CA VAL A 417 9.10 22.07 16.89
C VAL A 417 9.19 21.40 18.27
N TYR A 418 8.81 20.13 18.37
CA TYR A 418 8.91 19.36 19.60
C TYR A 418 10.36 19.22 20.09
N LEU A 419 11.29 18.89 19.20
CA LEU A 419 12.73 18.81 19.51
C LEU A 419 13.30 20.14 20.00
N LEU A 420 12.94 21.25 19.34
CA LEU A 420 13.36 22.59 19.76
C LEU A 420 12.80 22.96 21.12
N ALA A 421 11.53 22.60 21.41
CA ALA A 421 10.93 22.81 22.71
C ALA A 421 11.65 22.00 23.80
N LEU A 422 11.93 20.71 23.55
CA LEU A 422 12.69 19.88 24.50
C LEU A 422 14.09 20.44 24.77
N ALA A 423 14.81 20.83 23.72
CA ALA A 423 16.14 21.42 23.84
C ALA A 423 16.09 22.74 24.61
N GLY A 424 15.12 23.61 24.33
CA GLY A 424 14.92 24.87 25.05
C GLY A 424 14.62 24.68 26.54
N VAL A 425 13.74 23.74 26.89
CA VAL A 425 13.42 23.40 28.28
C VAL A 425 14.66 22.83 28.98
N ALA A 426 15.35 21.87 28.36
CA ALA A 426 16.57 21.29 28.92
C ALA A 426 17.65 22.35 29.12
N PHE A 427 17.88 23.23 28.14
CA PHE A 427 18.84 24.32 28.24
C PHE A 427 18.49 25.29 29.37
N TRP A 428 17.24 25.74 29.46
CA TRP A 428 16.77 26.61 30.54
C TRP A 428 17.01 25.98 31.91
N PHE A 429 16.70 24.69 32.04
CA PHE A 429 16.87 24.00 33.31
C PHE A 429 18.33 23.71 33.62
N VAL A 430 19.18 23.35 32.66
CA VAL A 430 20.58 23.03 32.93
C VAL A 430 21.41 24.29 33.14
N VAL A 431 21.26 25.29 32.28
CA VAL A 431 22.15 26.45 32.18
C VAL A 431 21.65 27.64 32.99
N VAL A 432 20.37 28.00 32.85
CA VAL A 432 19.82 29.23 33.44
C VAL A 432 19.46 29.04 34.91
N THR A 433 18.79 27.94 35.25
CA THR A 433 18.34 27.70 36.63
C THR A 433 19.39 26.95 37.46
N ARG A 434 20.61 27.48 37.59
CA ARG A 434 21.63 26.82 38.42
C ARG A 434 21.20 26.78 39.89
N LEU A 435 21.43 25.63 40.53
CA LEU A 435 21.27 25.51 41.98
C LEU A 435 22.37 26.33 42.66
N PRO A 436 22.08 27.04 43.77
CA PRO A 436 23.10 27.77 44.52
C PRO A 436 24.25 26.83 44.93
N GLY A 437 25.49 27.28 44.72
CA GLY A 437 26.68 26.51 45.09
C GLY A 437 26.66 26.14 46.58
N GLY A 438 26.96 24.89 46.90
CA GLY A 438 26.97 24.37 48.28
C GLY A 438 25.63 23.83 48.80
N SER A 439 24.53 23.93 48.04
CA SER A 439 23.26 23.31 48.43
C SER A 439 23.27 21.79 48.22
N VAL A 440 23.08 21.01 49.29
CA VAL A 440 22.91 19.55 49.23
C VAL A 440 21.46 19.26 48.86
N VAL A 441 21.18 19.22 47.56
CA VAL A 441 19.86 18.85 47.05
C VAL A 441 19.77 17.32 46.88
N PRO A 442 18.75 16.66 47.44
CA PRO A 442 18.51 15.23 47.24
C PRO A 442 18.34 14.89 45.76
N ARG A 443 19.17 13.98 45.24
CA ARG A 443 19.16 13.61 43.81
C ARG A 443 18.10 12.58 43.48
N THR A 444 17.66 11.80 44.46
CA THR A 444 16.66 10.74 44.27
C THR A 444 15.41 10.97 45.12
N LYS A 445 14.27 10.39 44.71
CA LYS A 445 13.04 10.35 45.52
C LYS A 445 13.32 9.73 46.90
N VAL A 446 14.21 8.74 46.97
CA VAL A 446 14.62 8.07 48.21
C VAL A 446 15.40 9.01 49.12
N ASP A 447 16.32 9.82 48.57
CA ASP A 447 17.05 10.81 49.35
C ASP A 447 16.09 11.87 49.94
N TRP A 448 15.07 12.27 49.17
CA TRP A 448 14.02 13.17 49.66
C TRP A 448 13.22 12.56 50.81
N MET A 449 12.75 11.32 50.65
CA MET A 449 12.03 10.61 51.72
C MET A 449 12.90 10.41 52.97
N ALA A 450 14.18 10.09 52.78
CA ALA A 450 15.12 9.89 53.87
C ALA A 450 15.39 11.20 54.65
N GLN A 451 15.52 12.33 53.96
CA GLN A 451 15.69 13.63 54.62
C GLN A 451 14.43 14.08 55.36
N LEU A 452 13.24 13.75 54.86
CA LEU A 452 11.98 13.99 55.55
C LEU A 452 11.87 13.18 56.84
N VAL A 453 12.13 11.86 56.79
CA VAL A 453 12.09 11.00 57.98
C VAL A 453 13.17 11.41 59.00
N ALA A 454 14.34 11.84 58.54
CA ALA A 454 15.40 12.34 59.41
C ALA A 454 15.05 13.71 60.03
N GLY A 455 14.37 14.60 59.28
CA GLY A 455 13.92 15.90 59.75
C GLY A 455 12.79 15.82 60.76
N GLU A 456 11.83 14.91 60.57
CA GLU A 456 10.69 14.73 61.48
C GLU A 456 11.12 14.20 62.86
N ARG A 457 12.17 13.36 62.92
CA ARG A 457 12.78 12.91 64.19
C ARG A 457 13.49 14.01 64.96
N SER A 458 13.95 15.08 64.29
CA SER A 458 14.58 16.21 64.98
C SER A 458 13.59 17.14 65.70
N LEU A 459 12.29 16.99 65.42
CA LEU A 459 11.21 17.79 66.03
C LEU A 459 10.43 17.02 67.10
N GLY A 460 10.70 15.72 67.31
CA GLY A 460 10.02 14.87 68.27
C GLY A 460 11.00 14.12 69.18
N GLY A 461 11.49 14.79 70.22
CA GLY A 461 12.16 14.14 71.36
C GLY A 461 13.66 14.40 71.47
N ASP A 462 14.07 14.76 72.68
CA ASP A 462 15.38 15.19 73.15
C ASP A 462 16.61 14.39 72.69
N GLU A 463 17.72 15.13 72.67
CA GLU A 463 19.12 14.73 72.81
C GLU A 463 19.48 13.26 72.57
N LEU A 464 19.98 12.96 71.37
CA LEU A 464 21.10 12.03 71.20
C LEU A 464 22.00 12.56 70.09
N GLY A 465 22.96 13.38 70.50
CA GLY A 465 24.02 13.90 69.67
C GLY A 465 24.80 12.79 68.96
N GLY A 466 25.01 13.00 67.66
CA GLY A 466 26.23 12.57 66.97
C GLY A 466 26.47 11.08 66.79
N ARG A 467 25.63 10.34 66.03
CA ARG A 467 26.13 9.10 65.40
C ARG A 467 25.45 8.58 64.12
N ALA A 468 24.59 9.35 63.46
CA ALA A 468 23.94 8.91 62.22
C ALA A 468 24.50 9.59 60.96
N ARG A 469 25.82 9.50 60.73
CA ARG A 469 26.42 9.80 59.42
C ARG A 469 27.00 8.53 58.83
N GLY A 470 26.16 7.74 58.18
CA GLY A 470 26.59 6.55 57.45
C GLY A 470 25.42 5.66 57.03
N ARG A 471 25.58 4.94 55.92
CA ARG A 471 24.59 4.02 55.33
C ARG A 471 24.06 3.00 56.36
N GLY A 472 24.89 2.58 57.33
CA GLY A 472 24.48 1.71 58.44
C GLY A 472 23.52 2.37 59.44
N GLY A 473 23.63 3.68 59.66
CA GLY A 473 22.71 4.45 60.50
C GLY A 473 21.30 4.50 59.89
N LEU A 474 21.20 4.66 58.57
CA LEU A 474 19.93 4.66 57.82
C LEU A 474 19.19 3.31 57.94
N TRP A 475 19.89 2.18 57.77
CA TRP A 475 19.29 0.86 57.92
C TRP A 475 18.88 0.56 59.37
N SER A 476 19.66 1.01 60.36
CA SER A 476 19.28 0.90 61.77
C SER A 476 18.07 1.79 62.14
N ALA A 477 17.85 2.88 61.40
CA ALA A 477 16.75 3.82 61.58
C ALA A 477 15.45 3.31 60.93
N LEU A 478 15.54 2.67 59.76
CA LEU A 478 14.43 1.98 59.09
C LEU A 478 14.00 0.72 59.85
N ARG A 479 14.94 -0.08 60.39
CA ARG A 479 14.62 -1.25 61.24
C ARG A 479 13.89 -0.91 62.54
N ARG A 480 14.05 0.32 63.04
CA ARG A 480 13.38 0.82 64.25
C ARG A 480 12.11 1.61 63.95
N ALA A 481 11.77 1.85 62.70
CA ALA A 481 10.53 2.52 62.34
C ALA A 481 9.35 1.57 62.59
N ARG A 482 8.36 2.03 63.37
CA ARG A 482 7.07 1.34 63.49
C ARG A 482 6.27 1.65 62.23
N PHE A 483 5.94 0.61 61.46
CA PHE A 483 5.10 0.76 60.29
C PHE A 483 3.68 0.40 60.69
N VAL A 484 2.88 1.45 60.87
CA VAL A 484 1.41 1.45 60.99
C VAL A 484 0.86 0.92 62.32
N THR A 485 0.08 1.77 62.99
CA THR A 485 -0.99 1.36 63.92
C THR A 485 -2.23 1.07 63.11
N VAL A 486 -2.72 -0.16 63.15
CA VAL A 486 -3.99 -0.50 62.49
C VAL A 486 -5.13 -0.12 63.43
N GLU A 487 -5.88 0.91 63.05
CA GLU A 487 -7.11 1.31 63.74
C GLU A 487 -8.29 0.58 63.13
N SER A 488 -9.13 -0.02 63.98
CA SER A 488 -10.39 -0.60 63.52
C SER A 488 -11.38 0.51 63.14
N PRO A 489 -12.40 0.22 62.31
CA PRO A 489 -13.43 1.20 61.94
C PRO A 489 -14.20 1.82 63.14
N GLY A 490 -14.06 1.25 64.34
CA GLY A 490 -14.64 1.77 65.59
C GLY A 490 -13.66 2.55 66.49
N GLY A 491 -12.44 2.87 66.03
CA GLY A 491 -11.51 3.76 66.75
C GLY A 491 -10.65 3.12 67.85
N GLY A 492 -10.67 1.79 68.01
CA GLY A 492 -9.75 1.07 68.89
C GLY A 492 -8.50 0.56 68.16
N VAL A 493 -7.31 0.81 68.72
CA VAL A 493 -6.00 0.31 68.23
C VAL A 493 -5.84 -1.16 68.61
N TYR A 494 -5.73 -2.06 67.63
CA TYR A 494 -5.67 -3.51 67.88
C TYR A 494 -4.25 -4.09 67.98
N GLY A 495 -3.23 -3.40 67.47
CA GLY A 495 -1.84 -3.87 67.60
C GLY A 495 -0.82 -3.05 66.83
N THR A 496 0.45 -3.24 67.16
CA THR A 496 1.58 -2.64 66.44
C THR A 496 2.40 -3.72 65.74
N VAL A 497 2.62 -3.57 64.43
CA VAL A 497 3.50 -4.48 63.68
C VAL A 497 4.96 -4.04 63.87
N ARG A 498 5.81 -4.97 64.32
CA ARG A 498 7.27 -4.79 64.41
C ARG A 498 7.97 -5.82 63.53
N MET A 499 9.03 -5.41 62.84
CA MET A 499 9.95 -6.36 62.19
C MET A 499 10.75 -7.08 63.28
N GLY A 500 10.55 -8.40 63.39
CA GLY A 500 11.27 -9.26 64.32
C GLY A 500 12.65 -9.67 63.80
N SER A 501 13.61 -9.80 64.72
CA SER A 501 14.94 -10.35 64.45
C SER A 501 14.92 -11.88 64.55
N GLY A 502 14.70 -12.57 63.44
CA GLY A 502 14.96 -14.01 63.28
C GLY A 502 16.00 -14.22 62.18
N GLY A 503 17.00 -15.08 62.42
CA GLY A 503 18.04 -15.40 61.45
C GLY A 503 17.44 -15.98 60.16
N SER A 504 17.92 -15.48 59.02
CA SER A 504 17.62 -15.92 57.64
C SER A 504 16.17 -16.40 57.40
N GLY A 505 15.21 -15.48 57.57
CA GLY A 505 13.79 -15.67 57.23
C GLY A 505 12.98 -14.56 57.90
N GLY A 506 12.40 -13.63 57.14
CA GLY A 506 11.71 -12.48 57.68
C GLY A 506 10.36 -12.85 58.30
N THR A 507 10.29 -13.00 59.62
CA THR A 507 9.02 -13.23 60.34
C THR A 507 8.42 -11.93 60.89
N PHE A 508 7.12 -11.73 60.68
CA PHE A 508 6.35 -10.62 61.26
C PHE A 508 5.73 -11.07 62.58
N ARG A 509 5.86 -10.24 63.63
CA ARG A 509 5.26 -10.51 64.94
C ARG A 509 4.19 -9.46 65.22
N VAL A 510 2.96 -9.92 65.44
CA VAL A 510 1.82 -9.08 65.83
C VAL A 510 1.60 -9.28 67.33
N GLU A 511 1.65 -8.20 68.11
CA GLU A 511 1.30 -8.21 69.53
C GLU A 511 -0.07 -7.56 69.71
N GLU A 512 -1.03 -8.35 70.19
CA GLU A 512 -2.40 -7.92 70.48
C GLU A 512 -2.53 -7.53 71.96
N HIS A 513 -3.23 -6.42 72.24
CA HIS A 513 -3.48 -5.95 73.60
C HIS A 513 -4.98 -5.78 73.86
N GLY A 514 -5.63 -6.90 74.19
CA GLY A 514 -6.96 -6.95 74.81
C GLY A 514 -6.88 -7.41 76.27
N GLY A 515 -7.79 -6.92 77.12
CA GLY A 515 -7.75 -7.10 78.58
C GLY A 515 -7.56 -8.54 79.07
N ASN A 516 -6.65 -8.69 80.04
CA ASN A 516 -6.39 -9.86 80.88
C ASN A 516 -6.15 -11.23 80.20
N GLN A 517 -5.40 -11.30 79.09
CA GLN A 517 -4.43 -12.39 78.85
C GLN A 517 -3.53 -12.06 77.64
N LYS A 518 -2.20 -12.07 77.81
CA LYS A 518 -1.26 -11.94 76.68
C LYS A 518 -1.08 -13.29 75.99
N ARG A 519 -1.55 -13.43 74.75
CA ARG A 519 -1.14 -14.49 73.82
C ARG A 519 -0.34 -13.87 72.69
N ALA A 520 0.84 -14.44 72.40
CA ALA A 520 1.66 -14.08 71.25
C ALA A 520 1.54 -15.18 70.21
N GLU A 521 1.01 -14.86 69.03
CA GLU A 521 0.95 -15.77 67.90
C GLU A 521 2.01 -15.36 66.87
N VAL A 522 2.83 -16.33 66.44
CA VAL A 522 3.88 -16.12 65.43
C VAL A 522 3.32 -16.63 64.12
N VAL A 523 3.10 -15.72 63.17
CA VAL A 523 2.67 -16.08 61.81
C VAL A 523 3.90 -16.11 60.92
N GLU A 524 4.26 -17.31 60.46
CA GLU A 524 5.36 -17.55 59.54
C GLU A 524 4.80 -17.54 58.11
N VAL A 525 5.17 -16.53 57.31
CA VAL A 525 4.80 -16.43 55.89
C VAL A 525 5.93 -17.06 55.07
N ARG A 526 5.64 -18.16 54.36
CA ARG A 526 6.55 -18.75 53.36
C ARG A 526 6.27 -18.14 51.98
N ASP A 527 7.36 -17.90 51.26
CA ASP A 527 7.45 -17.17 50.00
C ASP A 527 6.50 -17.64 48.88
N MET A 528 5.95 -16.67 48.14
CA MET A 528 5.59 -16.74 46.71
C MET A 528 6.45 -15.75 45.94
#